data_AF-A0A4Q4DSW3-F1
#
_entry.id   AF-A0A4Q4DSW3-F1
#
_cell.length_a   1.000
_cell.length_b   1.000
_cell.length_c   1.000
_cell.angle_alpha   90.00
_cell.angle_beta   90.00
_cell.angle_gamma   90.00
#
_symmetry.space_group_name_H-M   'P 1'
#
loop_
_entity.id
_entity.type
_entity.pdbx_description
1 polymer ?
#
loop_
_entity_poly.entity_id
_entity_poly.type
_entity_poly.pdbx_seq_one_letter_code
_entity_poly.pdbx_strand_id
1 'polypeptide(L)'
;MHRVVQESLTNARRHAPGALVAVRVAMEGGRLQVDVRNSRPATPPPATPVGGRGGFGMVGLKERVTAVDGTMEAGGTPAGT
;
A
#
# COMPACT_ATOMS: atom_id res chain seq x y z
N MET A 1 -6.30 9.21 -6.91
CA MET A 1 -5.47 7.99 -7.14
C MET A 1 -3.97 8.21 -7.07
N HIS A 2 -3.40 9.31 -7.60
CA HIS A 2 -1.95 9.55 -7.51
C HIS A 2 -1.37 9.42 -6.07
N ARG A 3 -2.00 10.07 -5.07
CA ARG A 3 -1.57 9.92 -3.67
C ARG A 3 -1.71 8.50 -3.09
N VAL A 4 -2.66 7.72 -3.60
CA VAL A 4 -2.86 6.34 -3.13
C VAL A 4 -1.66 5.51 -3.53
N VAL A 5 -1.28 5.56 -4.80
CA VAL A 5 -0.10 4.85 -5.32
C VAL A 5 1.18 5.37 -4.66
N GLN A 6 1.36 6.68 -4.57
CA GLN A 6 2.56 7.28 -3.97
C GLN A 6 2.76 6.87 -2.51
N GLU A 7 1.69 6.88 -1.70
CA GLU A 7 1.77 6.45 -0.30
C GLU A 7 2.05 4.96 -0.20
N SER A 8 1.41 4.13 -1.02
CA SER A 8 1.68 2.68 -1.06
C SER A 8 3.14 2.38 -1.43
N LEU A 9 3.72 3.08 -2.40
CA LEU A 9 5.14 2.95 -2.74
C LEU A 9 6.07 3.43 -1.62
N THR A 10 5.67 4.50 -0.92
CA THR A 10 6.42 5.01 0.23
C THR A 10 6.43 4.00 1.38
N ASN A 11 5.29 3.35 1.63
CA ASN A 11 5.16 2.29 2.61
C ASN A 11 5.96 1.06 2.21
N ALA A 12 5.88 0.62 0.94
CA ALA A 12 6.68 -0.50 0.44
C ALA A 12 8.18 -0.24 0.61
N ARG A 13 8.67 0.95 0.27
CA ARG A 13 10.07 1.32 0.47
C ARG A 13 10.49 1.31 1.94
N ARG A 14 9.61 1.77 2.85
CA ARG A 14 9.88 1.84 4.28
C ARG A 14 9.87 0.45 4.95
N HIS A 15 8.92 -0.40 4.57
CA HIS A 15 8.63 -1.65 5.26
C HIS A 15 9.17 -2.89 4.56
N ALA A 16 9.43 -2.82 3.25
CA ALA A 16 9.98 -3.90 2.45
C ALA A 16 11.12 -3.40 1.55
N PRO A 17 12.24 -2.96 2.14
CA PRO A 17 13.38 -2.49 1.36
C PRO A 17 13.87 -3.58 0.39
N GLY A 18 14.11 -3.18 -0.86
CA GLY A 18 14.53 -4.07 -1.94
C GLY A 18 13.44 -5.00 -2.48
N ALA A 19 12.20 -4.92 -1.99
CA ALA A 19 11.09 -5.68 -2.56
C ALA A 19 10.69 -5.16 -3.94
N LEU A 20 10.31 -6.09 -4.82
CA LEU A 20 9.64 -5.75 -6.07
C LEU A 20 8.23 -5.29 -5.75
N VAL A 21 7.83 -4.15 -6.33
CA VAL A 21 6.47 -3.61 -6.17
C VAL A 21 5.74 -3.66 -7.50
N ALA A 22 4.58 -4.30 -7.51
CA ALA A 22 3.69 -4.36 -8.66
C ALA A 22 2.47 -3.46 -8.41
N VAL A 23 2.17 -2.59 -9.38
CA VAL A 23 0.97 -1.76 -9.38
C VAL A 23 0.10 -2.20 -10.54
N ARG A 24 -1.12 -2.65 -10.25
CA ARG A 24 -2.14 -2.96 -11.25
C ARG A 24 -3.22 -1.89 -11.18
N VAL A 25 -3.59 -1.37 -12.35
CA VAL A 25 -4.70 -0.44 -12.52
C VAL A 25 -5.65 -1.04 -13.54
N ALA A 26 -6.93 -1.18 -13.19
CA ALA A 26 -7.94 -1.76 -14.05
C ALA A 26 -9.26 -0.99 -13.91
N MET A 27 -10.07 -1.01 -14.98
CA MET A 27 -11.45 -0.56 -14.94
C MET A 27 -12.33 -1.80 -15.04
N GLU A 28 -13.17 -2.04 -14.04
CA GLU A 28 -14.07 -3.20 -13.98
C GLU A 28 -15.44 -2.77 -13.50
N GLY A 29 -16.51 -3.10 -14.25
CA GLY A 29 -17.89 -2.74 -13.87
C GLY A 29 -18.11 -1.23 -13.67
N GLY A 30 -17.38 -0.37 -14.40
CA GLY A 30 -17.44 1.09 -14.25
C GLY A 30 -16.68 1.63 -13.03
N ARG A 31 -15.94 0.79 -12.30
CA ARG A 31 -15.13 1.18 -11.14
C ARG A 31 -13.64 1.11 -11.47
N LEU A 32 -12.87 2.03 -10.91
CA LEU A 32 -11.41 2.02 -10.97
C LEU A 32 -10.85 1.18 -9.83
N GLN A 33 -10.16 0.09 -10.18
CA GLN A 33 -9.45 -0.76 -9.23
C GLN A 33 -7.96 -0.47 -9.30
N VAL A 34 -7.35 -0.22 -8.14
CA VAL A 34 -5.91 -0.05 -7.98
C VAL A 34 -5.42 -1.05 -6.95
N ASP A 35 -4.48 -1.89 -7.34
CA ASP A 35 -3.90 -2.93 -6.51
C ASP A 35 -2.38 -2.74 -6.46
N VAL A 36 -1.83 -2.60 -5.25
CA VAL A 36 -0.40 -2.41 -5.02
C VAL A 36 0.09 -3.55 -4.14
N ARG A 37 0.98 -4.39 -4.69
CA ARG A 37 1.58 -5.55 -4.01
C ARG A 37 3.09 -5.40 -3.97
N ASN A 38 3.73 -5.81 -2.87
CA ASN A 38 5.17 -5.82 -2.75
C ASN A 38 5.66 -7.18 -2.26
N SER A 39 6.66 -7.75 -2.94
CA SER A 39 7.28 -9.00 -2.49
C SER A 39 7.85 -8.89 -1.08
N ARG A 40 8.31 -10.02 -0.54
CA ARG A 40 9.10 -10.01 0.70
C ARG A 40 10.32 -9.08 0.54
N PRO A 41 10.75 -8.45 1.64
CA PRO A 41 11.97 -7.64 1.65
C PRO A 41 13.16 -8.47 1.16
N ALA A 42 14.03 -7.89 0.32
CA ALA A 42 15.25 -8.57 -0.13
C ALA A 42 16.31 -8.65 0.98
N THR A 43 16.21 -7.76 1.96
CA THR A 43 17.05 -7.73 3.15
C THR A 43 16.17 -7.69 4.40
N PRO A 44 16.58 -8.29 5.53
CA PRO A 44 15.83 -8.18 6.77
C PRO A 44 15.56 -6.71 7.10
N PRO A 45 14.33 -6.33 7.47
CA PRO A 45 14.08 -4.98 7.92
C PRO A 45 14.95 -4.68 9.15
N PRO A 46 15.40 -3.44 9.35
CA PRO A 46 16.16 -3.07 10.53
C PRO A 46 15.42 -3.50 11.81
N ALA A 47 16.16 -4.05 12.78
CA ALA A 47 15.62 -4.63 14.02
C ALA A 47 14.89 -3.61 14.91
N THR A 48 15.10 -2.32 14.65
CA THR A 48 14.37 -1.22 15.27
C THR A 48 13.10 -0.92 14.47
N PRO A 49 11.92 -0.83 15.11
CA PRO A 49 10.76 -0.25 14.45
C PRO A 49 11.20 1.14 14.00
N VAL A 50 11.18 1.40 12.68
CA VAL A 50 11.50 2.72 12.15
C VAL A 50 10.45 3.67 12.68
N GLY A 51 10.76 4.32 13.80
CA GLY A 51 9.88 5.25 14.49
C GLY A 51 9.43 6.34 13.53
N GLY A 52 8.14 6.62 13.53
CA GLY A 52 7.57 7.74 12.79
C GLY A 52 6.09 7.57 12.52
N ARG A 53 5.25 8.03 13.47
CA ARG A 53 3.81 8.35 13.31
C ARG A 53 3.04 7.50 12.25
N GLY A 54 3.29 6.20 12.23
CA GLY A 54 2.92 5.31 11.13
C GLY A 54 1.56 4.70 11.37
N GLY A 55 0.51 5.38 10.92
CA GLY A 55 -0.87 4.88 11.03
C GLY A 55 -1.87 5.80 10.33
N PHE A 56 -1.56 7.09 10.22
CA PHE A 56 -2.46 8.07 9.60
C PHE A 56 -2.48 8.02 8.06
N GLY A 57 -1.42 7.52 7.42
CA GLY A 57 -1.35 7.45 5.94
C GLY A 57 -2.45 6.57 5.35
N MET A 58 -2.63 5.37 5.92
CA MET A 58 -3.69 4.44 5.54
C MET A 58 -5.09 4.93 5.95
N VAL A 59 -5.22 5.52 7.14
CA VAL A 59 -6.50 6.10 7.60
C VAL A 59 -6.95 7.21 6.65
N GLY A 60 -6.07 8.17 6.35
CA GLY A 60 -6.39 9.25 5.41
C GLY A 60 -6.57 8.79 3.97
N LEU A 61 -5.99 7.66 3.57
CA LEU A 61 -6.30 7.00 2.30
C LEU A 61 -7.71 6.42 2.31
N LYS A 62 -8.07 5.68 3.36
CA LYS A 62 -9.39 5.07 3.54
C LYS A 62 -10.48 6.13 3.55
N GLU A 63 -10.31 7.20 4.32
CA GLU A 63 -11.23 8.34 4.35
C GLU A 63 -11.50 8.93 2.96
N ARG A 64 -10.44 9.14 2.15
CA ARG A 64 -10.58 9.67 0.78
C ARG A 64 -11.27 8.70 -0.18
N VAL A 65 -11.02 7.41 -0.04
CA VAL A 65 -11.65 6.38 -0.87
C VAL A 65 -13.13 6.25 -0.50
N THR A 66 -13.46 6.27 0.79
CA THR A 66 -14.85 6.28 1.26
C THR A 66 -15.59 7.56 0.85
N ALA A 67 -14.92 8.71 0.82
CA ALA A 67 -15.52 9.99 0.39
C ALA A 67 -15.99 9.99 -1.08
N VAL A 68 -15.58 9.00 -1.88
CA VAL A 68 -16.03 8.81 -3.28
C VAL A 68 -16.78 7.49 -3.46
N ASP A 69 -17.42 6.99 -2.39
CA ASP A 69 -18.17 5.71 -2.36
C ASP A 69 -17.35 4.49 -2.81
N GLY A 70 -16.03 4.56 -2.63
CA GLY A 70 -15.09 3.49 -2.87
C GLY A 70 -14.79 2.68 -1.60
N THR A 71 -14.12 1.55 -1.79
CA THR A 71 -13.64 0.70 -0.70
C THR A 71 -12.13 0.54 -0.78
N MET A 72 -11.49 0.46 0.39
CA MET A 72 -10.04 0.22 0.50
C MET A 72 -9.77 -0.84 1.56
N GLU A 73 -8.92 -1.79 1.19
CA GLU A 73 -8.37 -2.81 2.06
C GLU A 73 -6.85 -2.74 2.04
N ALA A 74 -6.23 -3.07 3.16
CA ALA A 74 -4.79 -3.15 3.29
C ALA A 74 -4.46 -4.18 4.37
N GLY A 75 -3.59 -5.12 4.04
CA GLY A 75 -3.19 -6.22 4.91
C GLY A 75 -2.10 -7.04 4.23
N GLY A 76 -1.38 -7.84 5.00
CA GLY A 76 -0.45 -8.82 4.44
C GLY A 76 -1.24 -9.86 3.65
N THR A 77 -0.79 -10.21 2.45
CA THR A 77 -1.32 -11.41 1.79
C THR A 77 -0.83 -12.65 2.55
N PRO A 78 -1.59 -13.76 2.57
CA PRO A 78 -1.13 -15.03 3.15
C PRO A 78 0.20 -15.51 2.55
N ALA A 79 0.51 -15.09 1.32
CA ALA A 79 1.77 -15.38 0.64
C ALA A 79 2.95 -14.49 1.11
N GLY A 80 2.68 -13.36 1.76
CA GLY A 80 3.69 -12.36 2.13
C GLY A 80 4.24 -11.58 0.93
N THR A 81 3.41 -11.37 -0.10
CA THR A 81 3.65 -10.55 -1.30
C THR A 81 2.68 -9.38 -1.40
#